data_AF-A0A101VMJ4-F1
#
_entry.id   AF-A0A101VMJ4-F1
#
_cell.length_a   1.000
_cell.length_b   1.000
_cell.length_c   1.000
_cell.angle_alpha   90.00
_cell.angle_beta   90.00
_cell.angle_gamma   90.00
#
_symmetry.space_group_name_H-M   'P 1'
#
loop_
_entity.id
_entity.type
_entity.pdbx_description
1 polymer ?
#
loop_
_entity_poly.entity_id
_entity_poly.type
_entity_poly.pdbx_seq_one_letter_code
_entity_poly.pdbx_strand_id
1 'polypeptide(L)'
;MPDAVSDANVDSTQDQFVRRVAESMTVYAVAGEAGLARAPSRFEDGREVTFLWSERAQAEKWAGCIAENPRIKELPLGEVLTSLLPALDQHDRRVGTDWSDSPDKPELEPLDLTVSLRRGIVTAFVERVIGAGKVFVVSGMYGPSMMVSKIKPGRQVLPCWSVRERAEMRLEGPWEEMVASEIPLDRFLNATLPGLEEMSALLCPDNMLGVETIEVLPDALSRRLRV
;
A
#
# COMPACT_ATOMS: atom_id res chain seq x y z
N MET A 1 -21.91 -28.35 -28.45
CA MET A 1 -20.57 -27.76 -28.65
C MET A 1 -20.27 -26.94 -27.42
N PRO A 2 -19.14 -27.16 -26.72
CA PRO A 2 -18.78 -26.37 -25.56
C PRO A 2 -17.96 -25.15 -26.03
N ASP A 3 -18.48 -23.96 -25.82
CA ASP A 3 -17.68 -22.74 -25.90
C ASP A 3 -16.84 -22.64 -24.64
N ALA A 4 -15.61 -23.13 -24.76
CA ALA A 4 -14.51 -22.69 -23.92
C ALA A 4 -13.93 -21.40 -24.51
N VAL A 5 -13.32 -20.63 -23.60
CA VAL A 5 -12.40 -19.49 -23.82
C VAL A 5 -13.06 -18.10 -23.83
N SER A 6 -13.04 -17.44 -22.66
CA SER A 6 -12.08 -16.35 -22.42
C SER A 6 -12.22 -15.76 -21.01
N ASP A 7 -11.75 -16.47 -19.98
CA ASP A 7 -11.29 -15.83 -18.72
C ASP A 7 -9.90 -15.20 -18.97
N ALA A 8 -9.83 -14.30 -19.95
CA ALA A 8 -8.74 -13.34 -20.00
C ALA A 8 -9.02 -12.34 -18.87
N ASN A 9 -8.38 -12.56 -17.73
CA ASN A 9 -8.39 -11.65 -16.59
C ASN A 9 -7.77 -10.32 -17.05
N VAL A 10 -8.58 -9.45 -17.65
CA VAL A 10 -8.18 -8.08 -17.99
C VAL A 10 -8.12 -7.34 -16.66
N ASP A 11 -6.92 -7.29 -16.07
CA ASP A 11 -6.65 -6.46 -14.89
C ASP A 11 -7.18 -5.06 -15.18
N SER A 12 -8.16 -4.62 -14.39
CA SER A 12 -8.77 -3.31 -14.57
C SER A 12 -7.71 -2.21 -14.42
N THR A 13 -7.96 -1.02 -14.98
CA THR A 13 -7.02 0.10 -14.80
C THR A 13 -6.75 0.39 -13.32
N GLN A 14 -7.75 0.19 -12.46
CA GLN A 14 -7.60 0.31 -11.01
C GLN A 14 -6.66 -0.76 -10.44
N ASP A 15 -6.76 -2.02 -10.88
CA ASP A 15 -5.86 -3.09 -10.42
C ASP A 15 -4.42 -2.80 -10.81
N GLN A 16 -4.18 -2.26 -12.02
CA GLN A 16 -2.86 -1.84 -12.46
C GLN A 16 -2.31 -0.68 -11.62
N PHE A 17 -3.13 0.34 -11.33
CA PHE A 17 -2.76 1.44 -10.44
C PHE A 17 -2.36 0.90 -9.06
N VAL A 18 -3.23 0.07 -8.46
CA VAL A 18 -3.00 -0.52 -7.12
C VAL A 18 -1.73 -1.34 -7.10
N ARG A 19 -1.50 -2.17 -8.12
CA ARG A 19 -0.30 -2.98 -8.23
C ARG A 19 0.96 -2.13 -8.34
N ARG A 20 1.00 -1.16 -9.25
CA ARG A 20 2.16 -0.28 -9.44
C ARG A 20 2.47 0.51 -8.18
N VAL A 21 1.46 1.03 -7.50
CA VAL A 21 1.62 1.77 -6.24
C VAL A 21 2.07 0.86 -5.09
N ALA A 22 1.57 -0.37 -5.00
CA ALA A 22 2.04 -1.35 -4.00
C ALA A 22 3.48 -1.84 -4.25
N GLU A 23 3.93 -1.77 -5.50
CA GLU A 23 5.31 -2.03 -5.89
C GLU A 23 6.22 -0.84 -5.57
N SER A 24 5.88 0.36 -6.03
CA SER A 24 6.71 1.57 -5.87
C SER A 24 6.65 2.18 -4.46
N MET A 25 5.55 1.97 -3.73
CA MET A 25 5.20 2.65 -2.48
C MET A 25 5.06 4.17 -2.62
N THR A 26 4.79 4.64 -3.84
CA THR A 26 4.73 6.06 -4.19
C THR A 26 3.52 6.34 -5.07
N VAL A 27 2.89 7.48 -4.83
CA VAL A 27 1.82 8.05 -5.65
C VAL A 27 2.23 9.45 -6.08
N TYR A 28 1.83 9.87 -7.28
CA TYR A 28 2.06 11.21 -7.79
C TYR A 28 0.74 11.99 -7.85
N ALA A 29 0.79 13.26 -7.49
CA ALA A 29 -0.32 14.18 -7.63
C ALA A 29 0.16 15.48 -8.26
N VAL A 30 -0.72 16.16 -8.98
CA VAL A 30 -0.44 17.51 -9.47
C VAL A 30 -0.96 18.51 -8.44
N ALA A 31 -0.18 19.54 -8.16
CA ALA A 31 -0.58 20.67 -7.32
C ALA A 31 -0.40 21.99 -8.08
N GLY A 32 -1.35 22.91 -7.91
CA GLY A 32 -1.26 24.30 -8.35
C GLY A 32 -1.27 25.26 -7.16
N GLU A 33 -1.62 26.51 -7.41
CA GLU A 33 -1.68 27.56 -6.36
C GLU A 33 -2.74 27.28 -5.29
N ALA A 34 -3.85 26.64 -5.66
CA ALA A 34 -4.96 26.29 -4.76
C ALA A 34 -4.79 24.92 -4.06
N GLY A 35 -3.58 24.34 -4.07
CA GLY A 35 -3.31 23.01 -3.51
C GLY A 35 -3.36 21.90 -4.56
N LEU A 36 -3.75 20.68 -4.16
CA LEU A 36 -3.87 19.56 -5.10
C LEU A 36 -4.89 19.87 -6.20
N ALA A 37 -4.53 19.49 -7.43
CA ALA A 37 -5.34 19.65 -8.63
C ALA A 37 -6.65 18.89 -8.48
N ARG A 38 -7.74 19.57 -8.81
CA ARG A 38 -9.11 19.11 -8.63
C ARG A 38 -9.96 19.49 -9.83
N ALA A 39 -10.96 18.69 -10.12
CA ALA A 39 -11.99 19.00 -11.10
C ALA A 39 -13.36 18.56 -10.59
N PRO A 40 -14.46 19.09 -11.14
CA PRO A 40 -15.80 18.57 -10.87
C PRO A 40 -15.88 17.08 -11.22
N SER A 41 -16.60 16.31 -10.40
CA SER A 41 -16.94 14.92 -10.69
C SER A 41 -17.78 14.82 -11.95
N ARG A 42 -17.50 13.79 -12.76
CA ARG A 42 -18.31 13.46 -13.95
C ARG A 42 -19.54 12.63 -13.60
N PHE A 43 -19.55 12.01 -12.42
CA PHE A 43 -20.58 11.07 -12.01
C PHE A 43 -21.52 11.65 -10.95
N GLU A 44 -21.08 12.64 -10.18
CA GLU A 44 -21.83 13.19 -9.05
C GLU A 44 -21.78 14.72 -9.00
N ASP A 45 -22.93 15.34 -9.22
CA ASP A 45 -23.07 16.80 -9.15
C ASP A 45 -22.66 17.34 -7.77
N GLY A 46 -21.84 18.39 -7.77
CA GLY A 46 -21.41 19.09 -6.55
C GLY A 46 -20.20 18.49 -5.85
N ARG A 47 -19.65 17.36 -6.30
CA ARG A 47 -18.40 16.79 -5.78
C ARG A 47 -17.20 17.15 -6.64
N GLU A 48 -16.03 17.18 -6.00
CA GLU A 48 -14.73 17.33 -6.66
C GLU A 48 -13.97 16.01 -6.67
N VAL A 49 -13.16 15.80 -7.71
CA VAL A 49 -12.24 14.69 -7.87
C VAL A 49 -10.82 15.20 -7.68
N THR A 50 -10.04 14.51 -6.84
CA THR A 50 -8.60 14.69 -6.76
C THR A 50 -7.91 13.59 -7.56
N PHE A 51 -6.93 13.96 -8.38
CA PHE A 51 -6.27 13.02 -9.30
C PHE A 51 -4.95 12.50 -8.75
N LEU A 52 -4.77 11.19 -8.83
CA LEU A 52 -3.58 10.46 -8.41
C LEU A 52 -3.06 9.59 -9.54
N TRP A 53 -1.75 9.54 -9.71
CA TRP A 53 -1.08 8.71 -10.70
C TRP A 53 -0.10 7.76 -10.04
N SER A 54 0.01 6.55 -10.58
CA SER A 54 1.03 5.57 -10.22
C SER A 54 2.39 5.91 -10.84
N GLU A 55 2.40 6.74 -11.88
CA GLU A 55 3.60 7.14 -12.62
C GLU A 55 3.75 8.65 -12.75
N ARG A 56 4.98 9.13 -12.49
CA ARG A 56 5.33 10.55 -12.59
C ARG A 56 5.08 11.12 -13.99
N ALA A 57 5.50 10.41 -15.03
CA ALA A 57 5.41 10.87 -16.41
C ALA A 57 3.95 11.11 -16.85
N GLN A 58 3.01 10.31 -16.34
CA GLN A 58 1.58 10.52 -16.62
C GLN A 58 1.06 11.77 -15.89
N ALA A 59 1.44 11.98 -14.62
CA ALA A 59 1.09 13.20 -13.91
C ALA A 59 1.65 14.46 -14.63
N GLU A 60 2.89 14.41 -15.11
CA GLU A 60 3.53 15.50 -15.87
C GLU A 60 2.79 15.80 -17.17
N LYS A 61 2.38 14.77 -17.91
CA LYS A 61 1.63 14.91 -19.16
C LYS A 61 0.33 15.71 -18.98
N TRP A 62 -0.37 15.50 -17.86
CA TRP A 62 -1.67 16.13 -17.60
C TRP A 62 -1.58 17.43 -16.80
N ALA A 63 -0.41 17.75 -16.25
CA ALA A 63 -0.26 18.81 -15.25
C ALA A 63 -0.78 20.18 -15.72
N GLY A 64 -0.44 20.57 -16.95
CA GLY A 64 -0.87 21.84 -17.54
C GLY A 64 -2.36 21.90 -17.92
N CYS A 65 -3.06 20.75 -17.95
CA CYS A 65 -4.49 20.70 -18.25
C CYS A 65 -5.36 20.86 -16.99
N ILE A 66 -4.81 20.59 -15.81
CA ILE A 66 -5.58 20.44 -14.57
C ILE A 66 -5.18 21.43 -13.46
N ALA A 67 -4.09 22.16 -13.65
CA ALA A 67 -3.63 23.16 -12.70
C ALA A 67 -2.85 24.29 -13.38
N GLU A 68 -3.04 25.50 -12.88
CA GLU A 68 -2.18 26.65 -13.18
C GLU A 68 -0.88 26.54 -12.37
N ASN A 69 0.26 26.90 -12.99
CA ASN A 69 1.60 26.77 -12.40
C ASN A 69 1.87 25.38 -11.77
N PRO A 70 1.69 24.29 -12.54
CA PRO A 70 1.63 22.95 -11.99
C PRO A 70 2.97 22.49 -11.42
N ARG A 71 2.90 21.79 -10.28
CA ARG A 71 4.02 21.10 -9.64
C ARG A 71 3.63 19.66 -9.38
N ILE A 72 4.53 18.74 -9.72
CA ILE A 72 4.32 17.32 -9.38
C ILE A 72 4.76 17.10 -7.95
N LYS A 73 3.82 16.64 -7.13
CA LYS A 73 4.08 16.14 -5.78
C LYS A 73 4.27 14.64 -5.84
N GLU A 74 5.39 14.20 -5.29
CA GLU A 74 5.62 12.80 -4.96
C GLU A 74 5.14 12.56 -3.53
N LEU A 75 4.22 11.61 -3.36
CA LEU A 75 3.57 11.33 -2.10
C LEU A 75 3.89 9.89 -1.70
N PRO A 76 4.58 9.66 -0.58
CA PRO A 76 4.75 8.32 -0.03
C PRO A 76 3.39 7.67 0.21
N LEU A 77 3.23 6.40 -0.14
CA LEU A 77 1.96 5.68 0.02
C LEU A 77 1.44 5.71 1.46
N GLY A 78 2.36 5.77 2.44
CA GLY A 78 1.97 5.92 3.84
C GLY A 78 1.28 7.24 4.16
N GLU A 79 1.74 8.37 3.60
CA GLU A 79 1.07 9.67 3.72
C GLU A 79 -0.30 9.65 3.03
N VAL A 80 -0.37 9.01 1.86
CA VAL A 80 -1.62 8.88 1.10
C VAL A 80 -2.68 8.18 1.94
N LEU A 81 -2.35 7.05 2.55
CA LEU A 81 -3.28 6.24 3.34
C LEU A 81 -3.67 6.88 4.69
N THR A 82 -2.84 7.76 5.25
CA THR A 82 -3.04 8.29 6.62
C THR A 82 -3.57 9.69 6.68
N SER A 83 -3.26 10.49 5.67
CA SER A 83 -3.58 11.91 5.66
C SER A 83 -4.44 12.24 4.44
N LEU A 84 -3.97 11.90 3.24
CA LEU A 84 -4.66 12.35 2.02
C LEU A 84 -6.04 11.72 1.87
N LEU A 85 -6.14 10.39 1.80
CA LEU A 85 -7.43 9.73 1.58
C LEU A 85 -8.45 10.03 2.70
N PRO A 86 -8.07 10.01 3.99
CA PRO A 86 -8.97 10.45 5.05
C PRO A 86 -9.42 11.91 4.91
N ALA A 87 -8.53 12.83 4.49
CA ALA A 87 -8.91 14.22 4.28
C ALA A 87 -9.86 14.38 3.07
N LEU A 88 -9.68 13.59 2.02
CA LEU A 88 -10.61 13.60 0.88
C LEU A 88 -12.00 13.10 1.29
N ASP A 89 -12.06 12.03 2.10
CA ASP A 89 -13.31 11.49 2.65
C ASP A 89 -14.04 12.54 3.51
N GLN A 90 -13.33 13.19 4.43
CA GLN A 90 -13.88 14.27 5.28
C GLN A 90 -14.41 15.47 4.50
N HIS A 91 -13.88 15.72 3.30
CA HIS A 91 -14.30 16.81 2.42
C HIS A 91 -15.26 16.35 1.32
N ASP A 92 -15.78 15.12 1.40
CA ASP A 92 -16.69 14.52 0.42
C ASP A 92 -16.15 14.56 -1.02
N ARG A 93 -14.85 14.23 -1.17
CA ARG A 93 -14.14 14.24 -2.45
C ARG A 93 -13.87 12.83 -2.97
N ARG A 94 -13.98 12.69 -4.29
CA ARG A 94 -13.67 11.49 -5.06
C ARG A 94 -12.18 11.42 -5.43
N VAL A 95 -11.72 10.22 -5.80
CA VAL A 95 -10.36 10.00 -6.31
C VAL A 95 -10.38 9.46 -7.73
N GLY A 96 -9.68 10.13 -8.64
CA GLY A 96 -9.41 9.63 -9.99
C GLY A 96 -8.02 9.02 -10.05
N THR A 97 -7.91 7.74 -10.37
CA THR A 97 -6.62 7.02 -10.46
C THR A 97 -6.15 6.89 -11.90
N ASP A 98 -4.85 7.11 -12.12
CA ASP A 98 -4.19 7.12 -13.43
C ASP A 98 -5.02 7.83 -14.49
N TRP A 99 -5.52 9.02 -14.15
CA TRP A 99 -6.50 9.74 -14.96
C TRP A 99 -6.03 9.95 -16.41
N SER A 100 -6.98 9.81 -17.33
CA SER A 100 -6.83 10.12 -18.76
C SER A 100 -8.10 10.79 -19.30
N ASP A 101 -8.09 11.20 -20.56
CA ASP A 101 -9.25 11.72 -21.29
C ASP A 101 -10.38 10.69 -21.47
N SER A 102 -10.12 9.41 -21.21
CA SER A 102 -11.08 8.32 -21.34
C SER A 102 -12.29 8.54 -20.42
N PRO A 103 -13.53 8.48 -20.95
CA PRO A 103 -14.75 8.72 -20.18
C PRO A 103 -15.07 7.58 -19.20
N ASP A 104 -14.51 6.39 -19.43
CA ASP A 104 -14.89 5.16 -18.73
C ASP A 104 -14.11 4.92 -17.42
N LYS A 105 -13.24 5.86 -17.03
CA LYS A 105 -12.44 5.68 -15.81
C LYS A 105 -13.28 5.98 -14.58
N PRO A 106 -13.42 5.02 -13.65
CA PRO A 106 -14.24 5.20 -12.46
C PRO A 106 -13.59 6.23 -11.53
N GLU A 107 -14.42 7.09 -10.95
CA GLU A 107 -14.07 7.90 -9.79
C GLU A 107 -14.37 7.09 -8.53
N LEU A 108 -13.37 6.92 -7.67
CA LEU A 108 -13.45 6.03 -6.53
C LEU A 108 -13.77 6.81 -5.25
N GLU A 109 -14.46 6.17 -4.31
CA GLU A 109 -14.46 6.66 -2.94
C GLU A 109 -13.07 6.49 -2.32
N PRO A 110 -12.59 7.45 -1.49
CA PRO A 110 -11.30 7.34 -0.81
C PRO A 110 -11.17 6.06 0.04
N LEU A 111 -12.27 5.61 0.66
CA LEU A 111 -12.30 4.39 1.45
C LEU A 111 -12.09 3.13 0.59
N ASP A 112 -12.73 3.04 -0.57
CA ASP A 112 -12.59 1.90 -1.48
C ASP A 112 -11.16 1.80 -2.03
N LEU A 113 -10.56 2.95 -2.34
CA LEU A 113 -9.16 3.02 -2.74
C LEU A 113 -8.22 2.60 -1.60
N THR A 114 -8.51 3.02 -0.37
CA THR A 114 -7.75 2.61 0.83
C THR A 114 -7.75 1.09 1.00
N VAL A 115 -8.91 0.45 0.91
CA VAL A 115 -9.06 -1.01 1.00
C VAL A 115 -8.28 -1.70 -0.13
N SER A 116 -8.39 -1.18 -1.35
CA SER A 116 -7.72 -1.74 -2.52
C SER A 116 -6.20 -1.67 -2.41
N LEU A 117 -5.65 -0.52 -2.00
CA LEU A 117 -4.22 -0.32 -1.79
C LEU A 117 -3.68 -1.21 -0.67
N ARG A 118 -4.37 -1.31 0.48
CA ARG A 118 -3.99 -2.20 1.58
C ARG A 118 -3.91 -3.66 1.12
N ARG A 119 -4.91 -4.12 0.37
CA ARG A 119 -4.90 -5.47 -0.22
C ARG A 119 -3.75 -5.65 -1.21
N GLY A 120 -3.52 -4.67 -2.08
CA GLY A 120 -2.41 -4.65 -3.05
C GLY A 120 -1.05 -4.78 -2.38
N ILE A 121 -0.80 -4.06 -1.28
CA ILE A 121 0.46 -4.14 -0.51
C ILE A 121 0.70 -5.56 0.00
N VAL A 122 -0.30 -6.21 0.59
CA VAL A 122 -0.13 -7.59 1.09
C VAL A 122 0.08 -8.57 -0.07
N THR A 123 -0.58 -8.37 -1.21
CA THR A 123 -0.34 -9.18 -2.42
C THR A 123 1.08 -9.03 -2.93
N ALA A 124 1.55 -7.79 -3.12
CA ALA A 124 2.90 -7.52 -3.59
C ALA A 124 3.96 -8.03 -2.60
N PHE A 125 3.71 -7.95 -1.29
CA PHE A 125 4.55 -8.56 -0.26
C PHE A 125 4.65 -10.08 -0.45
N VAL A 126 3.52 -10.78 -0.59
CA VAL A 126 3.49 -12.25 -0.76
C VAL A 126 4.26 -12.67 -2.00
N GLU A 127 4.02 -12.02 -3.13
CA GLU A 127 4.71 -12.31 -4.40
C GLU A 127 6.22 -12.12 -4.27
N ARG A 128 6.66 -11.00 -3.68
CA ARG A 128 8.09 -10.73 -3.46
C ARG A 128 8.73 -11.73 -2.51
N VAL A 129 8.05 -12.10 -1.43
CA VAL A 129 8.56 -13.06 -0.45
C VAL A 129 8.69 -14.46 -1.03
N ILE A 130 7.70 -14.91 -1.81
CA ILE A 130 7.77 -16.19 -2.54
C ILE A 130 8.94 -16.15 -3.52
N GLY A 131 9.03 -15.10 -4.35
CA GLY A 131 10.09 -14.96 -5.35
C GLY A 131 11.49 -14.87 -4.74
N ALA A 132 11.64 -14.22 -3.59
CA ALA A 132 12.93 -14.07 -2.91
C ALA A 132 13.28 -15.26 -1.98
N GLY A 133 12.28 -16.04 -1.55
CA GLY A 133 12.44 -17.12 -0.58
C GLY A 133 12.78 -16.64 0.84
N LYS A 134 12.45 -15.39 1.18
CA LYS A 134 12.83 -14.77 2.46
C LYS A 134 11.98 -13.58 2.85
N VAL A 135 12.01 -13.26 4.14
CA VAL A 135 11.38 -12.10 4.77
C VAL A 135 12.43 -11.38 5.62
N PHE A 136 12.37 -10.05 5.68
CA PHE A 136 13.21 -9.24 6.56
C PHE A 136 12.42 -8.79 7.78
N VAL A 137 13.08 -8.78 8.93
CA VAL A 137 12.58 -8.23 10.19
C VAL A 137 13.64 -7.34 10.81
N VAL A 138 13.25 -6.40 11.64
CA VAL A 138 14.18 -5.65 12.48
C VAL A 138 14.39 -6.46 13.76
N SER A 139 15.65 -6.74 14.10
CA SER A 139 16.00 -7.53 15.29
C SER A 139 17.01 -6.81 16.15
N GLY A 140 16.83 -6.92 17.48
CA GLY A 140 17.84 -6.56 18.47
C GLY A 140 18.49 -7.79 19.09
N MET A 141 19.16 -7.59 20.23
CA MET A 141 19.86 -8.67 20.96
C MET A 141 18.95 -9.82 21.44
N TYR A 142 17.65 -9.58 21.57
CA TYR A 142 16.67 -10.56 22.07
C TYR A 142 15.80 -11.19 20.96
N GLY A 143 16.12 -10.93 19.70
CA GLY A 143 15.35 -11.43 18.54
C GLY A 143 14.55 -10.33 17.84
N PRO A 144 13.52 -10.72 17.04
CA PRO A 144 12.72 -9.79 16.27
C PRO A 144 11.99 -8.78 17.16
N SER A 145 12.01 -7.52 16.75
CA SER A 145 11.36 -6.43 17.48
C SER A 145 9.88 -6.40 17.19
N MET A 146 9.08 -6.29 18.26
CA MET A 146 7.63 -6.27 18.21
C MET A 146 7.10 -4.86 18.44
N MET A 147 5.95 -4.55 17.84
CA MET A 147 5.19 -3.32 18.12
C MET A 147 3.90 -3.66 18.86
N VAL A 148 3.28 -2.66 19.49
CA VAL A 148 1.91 -2.79 19.97
C VAL A 148 0.94 -2.62 18.80
N SER A 149 -0.06 -3.49 18.73
CA SER A 149 -1.13 -3.41 17.75
C SER A 149 -1.93 -2.12 17.93
N LYS A 150 -2.17 -1.41 16.82
CA LYS A 150 -3.01 -0.22 16.79
C LYS A 150 -4.49 -0.57 16.65
N ILE A 151 -4.80 -1.76 16.12
CA ILE A 151 -6.17 -2.19 15.81
C ILE A 151 -6.75 -3.10 16.90
N LYS A 152 -5.91 -3.90 17.56
CA LYS A 152 -6.29 -4.88 18.58
C LYS A 152 -5.53 -4.60 19.89
N PRO A 153 -6.12 -3.80 20.80
CA PRO A 153 -5.51 -3.48 22.08
C PRO A 153 -4.99 -4.72 22.82
N GLY A 154 -3.78 -4.62 23.37
CA GLY A 154 -3.13 -5.71 24.11
C GLY A 154 -2.44 -6.77 23.25
N ARG A 155 -2.50 -6.68 21.91
CA ARG A 155 -1.75 -7.58 21.03
C ARG A 155 -0.43 -6.97 20.57
N GLN A 156 0.53 -7.83 20.28
CA GLN A 156 1.78 -7.46 19.63
C GLN A 156 1.71 -7.72 18.12
N VAL A 157 2.52 -6.99 17.37
CA VAL A 157 2.64 -7.09 15.91
C VAL A 157 4.10 -7.22 15.54
N LEU A 158 4.43 -8.24 14.73
CA LEU A 158 5.74 -8.37 14.09
C LEU A 158 5.75 -7.55 12.80
N PRO A 159 6.47 -6.42 12.74
CA PRO A 159 6.74 -5.75 11.48
C PRO A 159 7.69 -6.59 10.63
N CYS A 160 7.35 -6.75 9.36
CA CYS A 160 8.18 -7.52 8.43
C CYS A 160 8.15 -6.88 7.04
N TRP A 161 9.21 -7.11 6.26
CA TRP A 161 9.41 -6.50 4.96
C TRP A 161 9.80 -7.54 3.93
N SER A 162 9.31 -7.35 2.72
CA SER A 162 9.68 -8.17 1.56
C SER A 162 11.04 -7.77 0.98
N VAL A 163 11.56 -6.60 1.36
CA VAL A 163 12.78 -5.99 0.82
C VAL A 163 13.63 -5.45 1.98
N ARG A 164 14.95 -5.67 1.93
CA ARG A 164 15.89 -5.30 3.00
C ARG A 164 15.95 -3.79 3.21
N GLU A 165 16.09 -3.05 2.13
CA GLU A 165 16.24 -1.60 2.11
C GLU A 165 15.07 -0.92 2.84
N ARG A 166 13.86 -1.47 2.72
CA ARG A 166 12.67 -0.98 3.43
C ARG A 166 12.70 -1.25 4.93
N ALA A 167 13.30 -2.36 5.36
CA ALA A 167 13.50 -2.63 6.78
C ALA A 167 14.59 -1.70 7.35
N GLU A 168 15.64 -1.44 6.58
CA GLU A 168 16.76 -0.57 6.98
C GLU A 168 16.33 0.90 7.12
N MET A 169 15.43 1.38 6.26
CA MET A 169 14.77 2.68 6.41
C MET A 169 13.99 2.84 7.73
N ARG A 170 13.83 1.78 8.52
CA ARG A 170 13.16 1.82 9.83
C ARG A 170 14.08 1.77 11.02
N LEU A 171 15.39 1.69 10.80
CA LEU A 171 16.39 1.71 11.86
C LEU A 171 16.57 3.14 12.39
N GLU A 172 15.49 3.68 12.95
CA GLU A 172 15.39 5.01 13.52
C GLU A 172 14.68 4.94 14.88
N GLY A 173 14.95 5.91 15.75
CA GLY A 173 14.32 6.01 17.07
C GLY A 173 14.53 4.73 17.89
N PRO A 174 13.46 4.03 18.32
CA PRO A 174 13.61 2.83 19.17
C PRO A 174 14.33 1.66 18.48
N TRP A 175 14.55 1.73 17.17
CA TRP A 175 15.21 0.69 16.37
C TRP A 175 16.58 1.10 15.83
N GLU A 176 17.11 2.26 16.24
CA GLU A 176 18.38 2.81 15.73
C GLU A 176 19.57 1.85 15.90
N GLU A 177 19.64 1.12 17.01
CA GLU A 177 20.72 0.16 17.29
C GLU A 177 20.42 -1.27 16.79
N MET A 178 19.32 -1.47 16.07
CA MET A 178 18.89 -2.78 15.59
C MET A 178 19.42 -3.08 14.19
N VAL A 179 19.19 -4.30 13.71
CA VAL A 179 19.62 -4.72 12.37
C VAL A 179 18.48 -5.36 11.59
N ALA A 180 18.46 -5.09 10.28
CA ALA A 180 17.59 -5.81 9.35
C ALA A 180 18.10 -7.26 9.18
N SER A 181 17.42 -8.19 9.83
CA SER A 181 17.71 -9.62 9.80
C SER A 181 16.88 -10.32 8.75
N GLU A 182 17.49 -11.27 8.05
CA GLU A 182 16.81 -12.12 7.09
C GLU A 182 16.29 -13.40 7.77
N ILE A 183 15.04 -13.77 7.48
CA ILE A 183 14.43 -15.04 7.85
C ILE A 183 14.10 -15.78 6.56
N PRO A 184 14.71 -16.96 6.30
CA PRO A 184 14.33 -17.80 5.18
C PRO A 184 12.84 -18.15 5.22
N LEU A 185 12.17 -18.19 4.06
CA LEU A 185 10.72 -18.40 3.98
C LEU A 185 10.28 -19.69 4.65
N ASP A 186 11.04 -20.78 4.51
CA ASP A 186 10.76 -22.05 5.19
C ASP A 186 10.71 -21.89 6.72
N ARG A 187 11.74 -21.24 7.29
CA ARG A 187 11.78 -20.94 8.73
C ARG A 187 10.65 -20.00 9.13
N PHE A 188 10.34 -19.02 8.29
CA PHE A 188 9.26 -18.09 8.54
C PHE A 188 7.90 -18.82 8.64
N LEU A 189 7.62 -19.72 7.70
CA LEU A 189 6.38 -20.51 7.65
C LEU A 189 6.28 -21.55 8.78
N ASN A 190 7.39 -22.20 9.12
CA ASN A 190 7.38 -23.39 9.98
C ASN A 190 7.74 -23.09 11.44
N ALA A 191 8.33 -21.93 11.73
CA ALA A 191 8.70 -21.55 13.10
C ALA A 191 8.18 -20.15 13.48
N THR A 192 8.37 -19.14 12.63
CA THR A 192 7.98 -17.76 12.98
C THR A 192 6.47 -17.58 13.04
N LEU A 193 5.73 -17.93 11.98
CA LEU A 193 4.27 -17.77 11.95
C LEU A 193 3.57 -18.58 13.07
N PRO A 194 3.88 -19.87 13.30
CA PRO A 194 3.30 -20.61 14.42
C PRO A 194 3.60 -19.98 15.79
N GLY A 195 4.84 -19.54 16.03
CA GLY A 195 5.20 -18.88 17.29
C GLY A 195 4.42 -17.58 17.53
N LEU A 196 4.11 -16.82 16.47
CA LEU A 196 3.25 -15.65 16.58
C LEU A 196 1.80 -16.02 16.93
N GLU A 197 1.27 -17.14 16.44
CA GLU A 197 -0.08 -17.61 16.79
C GLU A 197 -0.16 -17.99 18.27
N GLU A 198 0.83 -18.71 18.78
CA GLU A 198 0.93 -19.08 20.20
C GLU A 198 0.94 -17.83 21.10
N MET A 199 1.65 -16.77 20.68
CA MET A 199 1.68 -15.48 21.35
C MET A 199 0.43 -14.61 21.11
N SER A 200 -0.55 -15.08 20.32
CA SER A 200 -1.69 -14.28 19.85
C SER A 200 -1.29 -12.96 19.16
N ALA A 201 -0.10 -12.93 18.58
CA ALA A 201 0.47 -11.79 17.86
C ALA A 201 0.00 -11.74 16.39
N LEU A 202 0.23 -10.60 15.76
CA LEU A 202 -0.11 -10.31 14.36
C LEU A 202 1.16 -10.02 13.55
N LEU A 203 1.01 -9.85 12.25
CA LEU A 203 2.06 -9.37 11.36
C LEU A 203 1.70 -8.04 10.74
N CYS A 204 2.70 -7.21 10.44
CA CYS A 204 2.55 -6.03 9.60
C CYS A 204 3.46 -6.15 8.37
N PRO A 205 2.96 -6.70 7.25
CA PRO A 205 3.71 -6.83 6.00
C PRO A 205 4.03 -5.47 5.40
N ASP A 206 5.27 -5.30 4.91
CA ASP A 206 5.82 -4.07 4.35
C ASP A 206 5.44 -2.83 5.18
N ASN A 207 5.66 -2.91 6.49
CA ASN A 207 5.32 -1.83 7.43
C ASN A 207 5.85 -0.46 6.93
N MET A 208 4.99 0.56 6.91
CA MET A 208 5.28 1.96 6.47
C MET A 208 5.22 2.99 7.62
N LEU A 209 6.03 4.05 7.54
CA LEU A 209 6.07 5.12 8.56
C LEU A 209 4.73 5.86 8.60
N GLY A 210 4.24 6.18 9.80
CA GLY A 210 3.01 6.94 10.01
C GLY A 210 1.70 6.17 9.75
N VAL A 211 1.74 4.99 9.14
CA VAL A 211 0.52 4.26 8.71
C VAL A 211 -0.22 3.60 9.86
N GLU A 212 -1.55 3.60 9.78
CA GLU A 212 -2.33 2.50 10.36
C GLU A 212 -1.77 1.19 9.81
N THR A 213 -1.20 0.40 10.72
CA THR A 213 -0.51 -0.84 10.39
C THR A 213 -1.46 -1.79 9.67
N ILE A 214 -1.01 -2.39 8.56
CA ILE A 214 -1.77 -3.46 7.90
C ILE A 214 -1.55 -4.73 8.72
N GLU A 215 -2.42 -4.94 9.71
CA GLU A 215 -2.26 -6.06 10.64
C GLU A 215 -2.96 -7.32 10.13
N VAL A 216 -2.18 -8.36 9.88
CA VAL A 216 -2.63 -9.63 9.30
C VAL A 216 -2.42 -10.76 10.31
N LEU A 217 -3.35 -11.72 10.34
CA LEU A 217 -3.20 -12.94 11.14
C LEU A 217 -2.13 -13.85 10.53
N PRO A 218 -1.33 -14.56 11.35
CA PRO A 218 -0.32 -15.48 10.83
C PRO A 218 -0.89 -16.56 9.90
N ASP A 219 -1.99 -17.24 10.26
CA ASP A 219 -2.67 -18.21 9.39
C ASP A 219 -3.09 -17.62 8.04
N ALA A 220 -3.64 -16.41 8.03
CA ALA A 220 -4.10 -15.75 6.81
C ALA A 220 -2.92 -15.47 5.86
N LEU A 221 -1.76 -15.10 6.39
CA LEU A 221 -0.55 -14.91 5.58
C LEU A 221 0.08 -16.24 5.17
N SER A 222 0.12 -17.22 6.07
CA SER A 222 0.66 -18.57 5.84
C SER A 222 -0.02 -19.24 4.64
N ARG A 223 -1.36 -19.18 4.58
CA ARG A 223 -2.14 -19.71 3.45
C ARG A 223 -1.76 -19.07 2.11
N ARG A 224 -1.37 -17.80 2.09
CA ARG A 224 -0.99 -17.08 0.87
C ARG A 224 0.46 -17.33 0.44
N LEU A 225 1.31 -17.77 1.36
CA LEU A 225 2.74 -18.01 1.11
C LEU A 225 3.07 -19.46 0.71
N ARG A 226 2.12 -20.39 0.87
CA ARG A 226 2.28 -21.84 0.56
C ARG A 226 1.79 -22.22 -0.85
N VAL A 227 1.64 -21.25 -1.74
CA VAL A 227 1.12 -21.43 -3.11
C VAL A 227 2.09 -22.26 -3.94
#